data_AF-A0A420WAZ9-F1
#
_entry.id   AF-A0A420WAZ9-F1
#
_cell.length_a   1.000
_cell.length_b   1.000
_cell.length_c   1.000
_cell.angle_alpha   90.00
_cell.angle_beta   90.00
_cell.angle_gamma   90.00
#
_symmetry.space_group_name_H-M   'P 1'
#
loop_
_entity.id
_entity.type
_entity.pdbx_description
1 polymer ?
#
loop_
_entity_poly.entity_id
_entity_poly.type
_entity_poly.pdbx_seq_one_letter_code
_entity_poly.pdbx_strand_id
1 'polypeptide(L)'
;MTIGMAAMRLLSIVLISAGLGLAQPAEAQGQKKNGDKDAGANAQCARLPGGNAPVDRIARLSGQLSVNSLIFTYYGKPLAELTSSDFDEIEALTATCRGSAGDAMKEIRAFRSKVEEANGARGKTLDWIEKSRVEIGRMKGGPADLERLQELWVEMLARSEEMLPTDRAPLARAIVLKQESIYKSTDLPRQSPVWPPEPVTGQAPR
;
A
#
# COMPACT_ATOMS: atom_id res chain seq x y z
N MET A 1 -28.44 3.89 51.74
CA MET A 1 -29.74 3.47 52.32
C MET A 1 -30.83 4.37 51.74
N THR A 2 -32.07 3.83 51.63
CA THR A 2 -33.30 4.34 50.98
C THR A 2 -33.26 4.35 49.44
N ILE A 3 -33.77 3.35 48.69
CA ILE A 3 -35.12 2.73 48.57
C ILE A 3 -36.17 3.71 48.02
N GLY A 4 -36.70 3.38 46.84
CA GLY A 4 -37.96 3.90 46.27
C GLY A 4 -38.31 3.08 45.03
N MET A 5 -38.86 1.86 45.19
CA MET A 5 -40.29 1.50 45.24
C MET A 5 -41.06 1.65 43.92
N ALA A 6 -41.64 0.51 43.54
CA ALA A 6 -42.48 0.22 42.40
C ALA A 6 -43.91 0.76 42.52
N ALA A 7 -44.59 0.86 41.36
CA ALA A 7 -46.03 0.68 41.16
C ALA A 7 -46.25 0.58 39.63
N MET A 8 -46.62 -0.53 38.99
CA MET A 8 -47.75 -1.46 39.13
C MET A 8 -49.12 -0.78 39.09
N ARG A 9 -49.74 -0.69 37.90
CA ARG A 9 -51.20 -0.57 37.59
C ARG A 9 -51.36 -0.66 36.06
N LEU A 10 -52.39 -1.22 35.43
CA LEU A 10 -53.48 -2.14 35.76
C LEU A 10 -54.04 -2.60 34.40
N LEU A 11 -54.55 -3.83 34.33
CA LEU A 11 -55.33 -4.38 33.23
C LEU A 11 -56.55 -3.50 32.89
N SER A 12 -56.88 -3.40 31.61
CA SER A 12 -58.27 -3.22 31.15
C SER A 12 -58.56 -4.17 29.99
N ILE A 13 -59.51 -5.07 30.23
CA ILE A 13 -60.18 -5.95 29.27
C ILE A 13 -61.38 -5.21 28.71
N VAL A 14 -61.58 -5.23 27.39
CA VAL A 14 -62.88 -4.94 26.75
C VAL A 14 -63.19 -6.01 25.70
N LEU A 15 -64.42 -6.51 25.76
CA LEU A 15 -65.02 -7.62 25.02
C LEU A 15 -65.50 -7.25 23.60
N ILE A 16 -65.37 -8.24 22.71
CA ILE A 16 -66.31 -8.78 21.71
C ILE A 16 -67.09 -7.81 20.79
N SER A 17 -66.89 -8.00 19.48
CA SER A 17 -68.00 -8.01 18.51
C SER A 17 -67.67 -8.93 17.32
N ALA A 18 -68.58 -9.87 17.09
CA ALA A 18 -68.62 -10.76 15.93
C ALA A 18 -69.06 -10.00 14.67
N GLY A 19 -68.42 -10.29 13.55
CA GLY A 19 -68.84 -9.85 12.21
C GLY A 19 -68.34 -10.83 11.17
N LEU A 20 -69.25 -11.67 10.65
CA LEU A 20 -69.09 -12.32 9.36
C LEU A 20 -69.13 -11.22 8.28
N GLY A 21 -68.03 -11.06 7.55
CA GLY A 21 -67.93 -10.16 6.40
C GLY A 21 -67.10 -10.84 5.31
N LEU A 22 -67.72 -10.99 4.14
CA LEU A 22 -67.17 -11.59 2.94
C LEU A 22 -65.97 -10.79 2.39
N ALA A 23 -64.94 -11.55 2.00
CA ALA A 23 -63.87 -11.28 1.05
C ALA A 23 -63.72 -9.87 0.43
N GLN A 24 -62.58 -9.23 0.72
CA GLN A 24 -61.79 -8.45 -0.24
C GLN A 24 -60.30 -8.76 0.00
N PRO A 25 -59.49 -9.09 -1.01
CA PRO A 25 -58.05 -9.24 -0.84
C PRO A 25 -57.42 -7.85 -0.86
N ALA A 26 -57.22 -7.25 0.32
CA ALA A 26 -56.33 -6.11 0.47
C ALA A 26 -54.89 -6.64 0.58
N GLU A 27 -54.02 -6.09 -0.26
CA GLU A 27 -52.62 -6.43 -0.40
C GLU A 27 -51.90 -6.46 0.95
N ALA A 28 -51.49 -7.66 1.37
CA ALA A 28 -50.51 -7.83 2.41
C ALA A 28 -49.15 -7.37 1.87
N GLN A 29 -48.83 -6.07 1.99
CA GLN A 29 -47.46 -5.59 2.03
C GLN A 29 -46.82 -6.06 3.35
N GLY A 30 -46.53 -7.37 3.40
CA GLY A 30 -45.68 -7.97 4.41
C GLY A 30 -44.23 -7.62 4.11
N GLN A 31 -43.70 -6.66 4.87
CA GLN A 31 -42.28 -6.35 5.06
C GLN A 31 -41.36 -7.54 4.71
N LYS A 32 -40.72 -7.47 3.54
CA LYS A 32 -39.46 -8.17 3.32
C LYS A 32 -38.43 -7.54 4.28
N LYS A 33 -38.01 -8.32 5.26
CA LYS A 33 -36.87 -8.04 6.14
C LYS A 33 -35.73 -7.41 5.33
N ASN A 34 -35.35 -6.19 5.68
CA ASN A 34 -34.10 -5.54 5.28
C ASN A 34 -32.84 -6.25 5.84
N GLY A 35 -32.93 -7.51 6.27
CA GLY A 35 -31.84 -8.22 6.95
C GLY A 35 -30.64 -8.57 6.05
N ASP A 36 -30.82 -8.59 4.73
CA ASP A 36 -29.76 -9.02 3.80
C ASP A 36 -28.86 -7.87 3.33
N LYS A 37 -29.42 -6.65 3.22
CA LYS A 37 -28.65 -5.44 2.85
C LYS A 37 -27.74 -4.97 3.98
N ASP A 38 -28.21 -5.05 5.22
CA ASP A 38 -27.43 -4.63 6.39
C ASP A 38 -26.32 -5.62 6.74
N ALA A 39 -26.52 -6.91 6.49
CA ALA A 39 -25.47 -7.93 6.63
C ALA A 39 -24.38 -7.79 5.55
N GLY A 40 -24.77 -7.53 4.30
CA GLY A 40 -23.85 -7.30 3.18
C GLY A 40 -23.06 -6.00 3.31
N ALA A 41 -23.70 -4.91 3.73
CA ALA A 41 -23.02 -3.63 3.98
C ALA A 41 -21.99 -3.76 5.13
N ASN A 42 -22.33 -4.43 6.23
CA ASN A 42 -21.39 -4.66 7.34
C ASN A 42 -20.19 -5.52 6.93
N ALA A 43 -20.39 -6.55 6.10
CA ALA A 43 -19.29 -7.37 5.58
C ALA A 43 -18.36 -6.58 4.65
N GLN A 44 -18.89 -5.65 3.86
CA GLN A 44 -18.10 -4.76 3.01
C GLN A 44 -17.33 -3.72 3.83
N CYS A 45 -17.92 -3.18 4.89
CA CYS A 45 -17.25 -2.24 5.79
C CYS A 45 -16.08 -2.88 6.55
N ALA A 46 -16.12 -4.19 6.80
CA ALA A 46 -15.03 -4.94 7.41
C ALA A 46 -13.76 -5.00 6.52
N ARG A 47 -13.84 -4.65 5.23
CA ARG A 47 -12.68 -4.58 4.33
C ARG A 47 -11.85 -3.30 4.53
N LEU A 48 -12.44 -2.22 5.07
CA LEU A 48 -11.77 -0.93 5.27
C LEU A 48 -10.60 -0.92 6.27
N PRO A 49 -10.60 -1.66 7.39
CA PRO A 49 -9.42 -1.76 8.26
C PRO A 49 -8.36 -2.75 7.74
N GLY A 50 -8.52 -3.29 6.52
CA GLY A 50 -7.65 -4.36 6.03
C GLY A 50 -6.21 -3.92 5.86
N GLY A 51 -5.30 -4.41 6.69
CA GLY A 51 -3.85 -4.23 6.55
C GLY A 51 -3.17 -3.63 7.78
N ASN A 52 -1.92 -3.19 7.60
CA ASN A 52 -1.11 -2.60 8.67
C ASN A 52 -0.69 -1.13 8.40
N ALA A 53 -1.19 -0.53 7.32
CA ALA A 53 -0.92 0.87 7.02
C ALA A 53 -1.57 1.80 8.06
N PRO A 54 -0.82 2.70 8.70
CA PRO A 54 -1.38 3.69 9.60
C PRO A 54 -1.97 4.86 8.79
N VAL A 55 -3.18 4.64 8.22
CA VAL A 55 -3.86 5.57 7.29
C VAL A 55 -3.96 6.99 7.85
N ASP A 56 -4.39 7.11 9.11
CA ASP A 56 -4.54 8.39 9.80
C ASP A 56 -3.22 9.15 9.92
N ARG A 57 -2.13 8.43 10.25
CA ARG A 57 -0.79 9.01 10.38
C ARG A 57 -0.26 9.44 9.02
N ILE A 58 -0.40 8.60 7.99
CA ILE A 58 0.05 8.89 6.63
C ILE A 58 -0.69 10.11 6.07
N ALA A 59 -2.02 10.17 6.24
CA ALA A 59 -2.85 11.28 5.77
C ALA A 59 -2.45 12.63 6.39
N ARG A 60 -1.90 12.63 7.61
CA ARG A 60 -1.49 13.83 8.35
C ARG A 60 -0.02 14.22 8.16
N LEU A 61 0.74 13.49 7.34
CA LEU A 61 2.14 13.82 7.08
C LEU A 61 2.26 15.20 6.44
N SER A 62 3.07 16.07 7.06
CA SER A 62 3.43 17.38 6.51
C SER A 62 4.35 17.26 5.30
N GLY A 63 5.23 16.26 5.30
CA GLY A 63 6.13 15.92 4.19
C GLY A 63 5.61 14.79 3.29
N GLN A 64 6.48 14.34 2.40
CA GLN A 64 6.21 13.21 1.51
C GLN A 64 6.21 11.89 2.29
N LEU A 65 5.45 10.91 1.82
CA LEU A 65 5.56 9.54 2.30
C LEU A 65 6.85 8.92 1.76
N SER A 66 7.65 8.30 2.63
CA SER A 66 8.83 7.55 2.20
C SER A 66 8.43 6.37 1.30
N VAL A 67 9.18 6.12 0.22
CA VAL A 67 8.96 4.97 -0.67
C VAL A 67 9.02 3.65 0.11
N ASN A 68 9.90 3.56 1.12
CA ASN A 68 9.99 2.39 1.99
C ASN A 68 8.71 2.11 2.77
N SER A 69 7.84 3.11 2.98
CA SER A 69 6.54 2.92 3.63
C SER A 69 5.50 2.30 2.70
N LEU A 70 5.76 2.19 1.40
CA LEU A 70 4.83 1.55 0.46
C LEU A 70 4.71 0.03 0.66
N ILE A 71 5.58 -0.57 1.51
CA ILE A 71 5.48 -1.98 1.93
C ILE A 71 4.28 -2.26 2.81
N PHE A 72 3.72 -1.23 3.47
CA PHE A 72 2.55 -1.43 4.31
C PHE A 72 1.38 -1.91 3.45
N THR A 73 0.46 -2.61 4.08
CA THR A 73 -0.72 -3.13 3.41
C THR A 73 -1.94 -2.31 3.77
N TYR A 74 -2.77 -2.06 2.77
CA TYR A 74 -4.10 -1.52 2.95
C TYR A 74 -5.03 -2.16 1.92
N TYR A 75 -6.27 -2.39 2.30
CA TYR A 75 -7.27 -2.99 1.41
C TYR A 75 -6.84 -4.36 0.82
N GLY A 76 -6.07 -5.13 1.61
CA GLY A 76 -5.61 -6.47 1.24
C GLY A 76 -4.41 -6.50 0.28
N LYS A 77 -3.80 -5.35 -0.04
CA LYS A 77 -2.64 -5.25 -0.95
C LYS A 77 -1.56 -4.31 -0.37
N PRO A 78 -0.29 -4.43 -0.76
CA PRO A 78 0.71 -3.40 -0.48
C PRO A 78 0.29 -2.04 -1.05
N LEU A 79 0.68 -0.94 -0.40
CA LEU A 79 0.38 0.42 -0.91
C LEU A 79 1.02 0.67 -2.29
N ALA A 80 2.16 0.03 -2.55
CA ALA A 80 2.82 0.05 -3.86
C ALA A 80 1.97 -0.53 -5.00
N GLU A 81 0.95 -1.33 -4.68
CA GLU A 81 0.10 -2.06 -5.63
C GLU A 81 -1.33 -1.51 -5.69
N LEU A 82 -1.67 -0.51 -4.86
CA LEU A 82 -2.97 0.14 -4.92
C LEU A 82 -3.07 1.01 -6.17
N THR A 83 -4.09 0.72 -6.97
CA THR A 83 -4.40 1.46 -8.20
C THR A 83 -5.40 2.58 -7.93
N SER A 84 -5.58 3.49 -8.89
CA SER A 84 -6.63 4.50 -8.83
C SER A 84 -8.02 3.87 -8.62
N SER A 85 -8.29 2.73 -9.27
CA SER A 85 -9.56 2.01 -9.10
C SER A 85 -9.73 1.44 -7.70
N ASP A 86 -8.65 0.98 -7.05
CA ASP A 86 -8.72 0.52 -5.67
C ASP A 86 -9.07 1.69 -4.74
N PHE A 87 -8.46 2.86 -4.97
CA PHE A 87 -8.78 4.07 -4.20
C PHE A 87 -10.21 4.57 -4.42
N ASP A 88 -10.72 4.48 -5.64
CA ASP A 88 -12.11 4.84 -5.93
C ASP A 88 -13.09 3.90 -5.19
N GLU A 89 -12.78 2.59 -5.11
CA GLU A 89 -13.55 1.61 -4.33
C GLU A 89 -13.46 1.90 -2.81
N ILE A 90 -12.26 2.18 -2.29
CA ILE A 90 -12.04 2.56 -0.89
C ILE A 90 -12.84 3.80 -0.52
N GLU A 91 -12.86 4.82 -1.39
CA GLU A 91 -13.60 6.07 -1.18
C GLU A 91 -15.12 5.82 -1.17
N ALA A 92 -15.64 5.03 -2.11
CA ALA A 92 -17.05 4.65 -2.16
C ALA A 92 -17.49 3.85 -0.92
N LEU A 93 -16.65 2.90 -0.48
CA LEU A 93 -16.89 2.13 0.73
C LEU A 93 -16.80 3.01 1.98
N THR A 94 -15.86 3.94 2.04
CA THR A 94 -15.74 4.89 3.16
C THR A 94 -16.99 5.76 3.26
N ALA A 95 -17.49 6.27 2.13
CA ALA A 95 -18.74 7.04 2.11
C ALA A 95 -19.94 6.22 2.62
N THR A 96 -20.01 4.95 2.25
CA THR A 96 -21.07 4.02 2.67
C THR A 96 -20.99 3.67 4.15
N CYS A 97 -19.78 3.40 4.66
CA CYS A 97 -19.55 2.86 5.99
C CYS A 97 -19.31 3.90 7.08
N ARG A 98 -18.83 5.09 6.71
CA ARG A 98 -18.41 6.16 7.62
C ARG A 98 -19.02 7.52 7.28
N GLY A 99 -19.84 7.60 6.24
CA GLY A 99 -20.50 8.82 5.77
C GLY A 99 -19.67 9.61 4.75
N SER A 100 -20.36 10.32 3.85
CA SER A 100 -19.78 10.99 2.67
C SER A 100 -19.27 12.42 2.90
N ALA A 101 -19.61 13.06 4.02
CA ALA A 101 -19.32 14.48 4.28
C ALA A 101 -18.32 14.69 5.44
N GLY A 102 -17.75 13.62 6.00
CA GLY A 102 -16.95 13.67 7.22
C GLY A 102 -15.43 13.70 6.99
N ASP A 103 -14.69 13.84 8.10
CA ASP A 103 -13.22 13.85 8.12
C ASP A 103 -12.61 12.55 7.58
N ALA A 104 -13.33 11.43 7.65
CA ALA A 104 -12.90 10.15 7.06
C ALA A 104 -12.66 10.25 5.55
N MET A 105 -13.49 10.99 4.81
CA MET A 105 -13.31 11.16 3.37
C MET A 105 -12.11 12.04 3.04
N LYS A 106 -11.89 13.10 3.84
CA LYS A 106 -10.70 13.95 3.72
C LYS A 106 -9.42 13.16 4.01
N GLU A 107 -9.45 12.32 5.05
CA GLU A 107 -8.35 11.44 5.43
C GLU A 107 -8.00 10.45 4.30
N ILE A 108 -8.99 9.76 3.72
CA ILE A 108 -8.76 8.82 2.62
C ILE A 108 -8.20 9.52 1.37
N ARG A 109 -8.70 10.72 1.02
CA ARG A 109 -8.16 11.48 -0.12
C ARG A 109 -6.74 11.96 0.13
N ALA A 110 -6.43 12.42 1.34
CA ALA A 110 -5.07 12.80 1.71
C ALA A 110 -4.13 11.59 1.70
N PHE A 111 -4.58 10.46 2.24
CA PHE A 111 -3.86 9.18 2.19
C PHE A 111 -3.56 8.75 0.76
N ARG A 112 -4.57 8.75 -0.14
CA ARG A 112 -4.41 8.47 -1.57
C ARG A 112 -3.30 9.33 -2.18
N SER A 113 -3.38 10.65 -1.98
CA SER A 113 -2.40 11.58 -2.54
C SER A 113 -0.97 11.27 -2.09
N LYS A 114 -0.76 10.91 -0.81
CA LYS A 114 0.56 10.53 -0.29
C LYS A 114 1.09 9.23 -0.89
N VAL A 115 0.22 8.23 -1.08
CA VAL A 115 0.59 6.96 -1.71
C VAL A 115 0.92 7.16 -3.20
N GLU A 116 0.11 7.92 -3.93
CA GLU A 116 0.36 8.25 -5.34
C GLU A 116 1.66 9.02 -5.54
N GLU A 117 1.97 10.00 -4.68
CA GLU A 117 3.23 10.75 -4.71
C GLU A 117 4.45 9.84 -4.50
N ALA A 118 4.41 8.98 -3.48
CA ALA A 118 5.47 8.02 -3.21
C ALA A 118 5.63 6.99 -4.34
N ASN A 119 4.53 6.50 -4.92
CA ASN A 119 4.58 5.63 -6.10
C ASN A 119 5.16 6.34 -7.32
N GLY A 120 4.87 7.63 -7.51
CA GLY A 120 5.49 8.45 -8.55
C GLY A 120 7.00 8.60 -8.37
N ALA A 121 7.48 8.76 -7.13
CA ALA A 121 8.91 8.76 -6.81
C ALA A 121 9.55 7.39 -7.10
N ARG A 122 8.92 6.31 -6.64
CA ARG A 122 9.35 4.92 -6.91
C ARG A 122 9.45 4.65 -8.42
N GLY A 123 8.49 5.12 -9.21
CA GLY A 123 8.48 4.94 -10.67
C GLY A 123 9.74 5.49 -11.36
N LYS A 124 10.23 6.66 -10.93
CA LYS A 124 11.48 7.24 -11.47
C LYS A 124 12.69 6.35 -11.17
N THR A 125 12.72 5.72 -10.00
CA THR A 125 13.79 4.81 -9.62
C THR A 125 13.72 3.50 -10.39
N LEU A 126 12.52 2.97 -10.63
CA LEU A 126 12.31 1.80 -11.49
C LEU A 126 12.77 2.06 -12.93
N ASP A 127 12.49 3.24 -13.48
CA ASP A 127 12.97 3.63 -14.80
C ASP A 127 14.52 3.70 -14.86
N TRP A 128 15.14 4.23 -13.80
CA TRP A 128 16.60 4.24 -13.68
C TRP A 128 17.16 2.82 -13.59
N ILE A 129 16.57 1.94 -12.76
CA ILE A 129 16.95 0.53 -12.65
C ILE A 129 16.94 -0.15 -14.02
N GLU A 130 15.87 0.04 -14.80
CA GLU A 130 15.75 -0.60 -16.10
C GLU A 130 16.81 -0.08 -17.09
N LYS A 131 17.05 1.23 -17.11
CA LYS A 131 18.13 1.82 -17.93
C LYS A 131 19.50 1.26 -17.55
N SER A 132 19.80 1.16 -16.25
CA SER A 132 21.05 0.59 -15.75
C SER A 132 21.19 -0.89 -16.13
N ARG A 133 20.11 -1.68 -16.08
CA ARG A 133 20.14 -3.09 -16.52
C ARG A 133 20.43 -3.23 -18.02
N VAL A 134 19.84 -2.35 -18.83
CA VAL A 134 20.11 -2.29 -20.27
C VAL A 134 21.56 -1.88 -20.55
N GLU A 135 22.11 -0.93 -19.78
CA GLU A 135 23.53 -0.54 -19.85
C GLU A 135 24.45 -1.74 -19.53
N ILE A 136 24.21 -2.43 -18.43
CA ILE A 136 24.96 -3.64 -18.03
C ILE A 136 24.94 -4.71 -19.12
N GLY A 137 23.78 -4.90 -19.79
CA GLY A 137 23.64 -5.83 -20.90
C GLY A 137 24.51 -5.51 -22.12
N ARG A 138 24.91 -4.24 -22.30
CA ARG A 138 25.72 -3.77 -23.44
C ARG A 138 27.23 -3.70 -23.16
N MET A 139 27.63 -3.82 -21.89
CA MET A 139 29.04 -3.85 -21.49
C MET A 139 29.80 -4.99 -22.18
N LYS A 140 31.01 -4.71 -22.66
CA LYS A 140 31.84 -5.65 -23.45
C LYS A 140 32.81 -6.45 -22.58
N GLY A 141 33.05 -6.01 -21.36
CA GLY A 141 34.04 -6.49 -20.43
C GLY A 141 35.33 -5.66 -20.45
N GLY A 142 36.06 -5.71 -19.34
CA GLY A 142 37.32 -4.99 -19.14
C GLY A 142 37.32 -4.08 -17.91
N PRO A 143 38.41 -3.34 -17.66
CA PRO A 143 38.57 -2.51 -16.47
C PRO A 143 37.53 -1.38 -16.36
N ALA A 144 37.24 -0.68 -17.46
CA ALA A 144 36.27 0.42 -17.46
C ALA A 144 34.85 -0.06 -17.13
N ASP A 145 34.46 -1.24 -17.63
CA ASP A 145 33.15 -1.82 -17.29
C ASP A 145 33.09 -2.25 -15.82
N LEU A 146 34.20 -2.73 -15.22
CA LEU A 146 34.26 -3.03 -13.78
C LEU A 146 34.12 -1.78 -12.93
N GLU A 147 34.78 -0.69 -13.31
CA GLU A 147 34.63 0.61 -12.65
C GLU A 147 33.18 1.11 -12.73
N ARG A 148 32.57 1.04 -13.92
CA ARG A 148 31.18 1.45 -14.10
C ARG A 148 30.20 0.58 -13.30
N LEU A 149 30.43 -0.73 -13.21
CA LEU A 149 29.64 -1.63 -12.36
C LEU A 149 29.74 -1.24 -10.87
N GLN A 150 30.93 -0.83 -10.42
CA GLN A 150 31.13 -0.33 -9.06
C GLN A 150 30.39 0.99 -8.82
N GLU A 151 30.43 1.93 -9.77
CA GLU A 151 29.65 3.17 -9.69
C GLU A 151 28.15 2.89 -9.61
N LEU A 152 27.62 2.00 -10.45
CA LEU A 152 26.21 1.60 -10.41
C LEU A 152 25.81 0.99 -9.07
N TRP A 153 26.72 0.24 -8.43
CA TRP A 153 26.48 -0.27 -7.08
C TRP A 153 26.37 0.86 -6.05
N VAL A 154 27.25 1.85 -6.12
CA VAL A 154 27.23 3.03 -5.24
C VAL A 154 25.99 3.88 -5.47
N GLU A 155 25.63 4.14 -6.73
CA GLU A 155 24.40 4.83 -7.10
C GLU A 155 23.17 4.09 -6.53
N MET A 156 23.12 2.76 -6.67
CA MET A 156 22.04 1.95 -6.11
C MET A 156 21.93 2.07 -4.59
N LEU A 157 23.06 2.09 -3.87
CA LEU A 157 23.07 2.27 -2.42
C LEU A 157 22.61 3.68 -2.02
N ALA A 158 23.07 4.71 -2.75
CA ALA A 158 22.68 6.10 -2.51
C ALA A 158 21.18 6.34 -2.71
N ARG A 159 20.53 5.55 -3.57
CA ARG A 159 19.09 5.62 -3.87
C ARG A 159 18.24 4.63 -3.08
N SER A 160 18.80 3.99 -2.05
CA SER A 160 18.11 2.91 -1.33
C SER A 160 16.80 3.34 -0.65
N GLU A 161 16.65 4.62 -0.30
CA GLU A 161 15.42 5.18 0.26
C GLU A 161 14.36 5.53 -0.81
N GLU A 162 14.72 5.48 -2.10
CA GLU A 162 13.85 5.80 -3.24
C GLU A 162 13.24 4.54 -3.90
N MET A 163 13.47 3.36 -3.34
CA MET A 163 13.03 2.08 -3.91
C MET A 163 12.67 1.07 -2.83
N LEU A 164 11.83 0.10 -3.16
CA LEU A 164 11.59 -1.04 -2.27
C LEU A 164 12.79 -2.00 -2.27
N PRO A 165 13.01 -2.78 -1.20
CA PRO A 165 14.04 -3.82 -1.20
C PRO A 165 13.92 -4.80 -2.37
N THR A 166 12.69 -5.10 -2.79
CA THR A 166 12.37 -5.97 -3.93
C THR A 166 12.72 -5.35 -5.28
N ASP A 167 12.65 -4.01 -5.41
CA ASP A 167 13.02 -3.29 -6.63
C ASP A 167 14.53 -3.31 -6.85
N ARG A 168 15.30 -3.23 -5.74
CA ARG A 168 16.77 -3.21 -5.76
C ARG A 168 17.38 -4.54 -6.21
N ALA A 169 16.77 -5.65 -5.81
CA ALA A 169 17.38 -6.98 -5.93
C ALA A 169 17.75 -7.38 -7.39
N PRO A 170 16.92 -7.13 -8.41
CA PRO A 170 17.28 -7.42 -9.80
C PRO A 170 18.51 -6.66 -10.30
N LEU A 171 18.67 -5.38 -9.94
CA LEU A 171 19.84 -4.58 -10.34
C LEU A 171 21.11 -5.09 -9.65
N ALA A 172 21.05 -5.30 -8.34
CA ALA A 172 22.17 -5.85 -7.57
C ALA A 172 22.65 -7.19 -8.17
N ARG A 173 21.72 -8.07 -8.52
CA ARG A 173 22.01 -9.35 -9.18
C ARG A 173 22.65 -9.15 -10.56
N ALA A 174 22.15 -8.21 -11.37
CA ALA A 174 22.71 -7.92 -12.68
C ALA A 174 24.17 -7.42 -12.59
N ILE A 175 24.45 -6.54 -11.63
CA ILE A 175 25.80 -6.01 -11.38
C ILE A 175 26.76 -7.16 -11.04
N VAL A 176 26.41 -7.96 -10.02
CA VAL A 176 27.26 -9.07 -9.55
C VAL A 176 27.52 -10.10 -10.66
N LEU A 177 26.47 -10.52 -11.39
CA LEU A 177 26.63 -11.51 -12.46
C LEU A 177 27.52 -10.99 -13.59
N LYS A 178 27.40 -9.70 -13.95
CA LYS A 178 28.26 -9.12 -14.98
C LYS A 178 29.70 -9.03 -14.50
N GLN A 179 29.90 -8.58 -13.26
CA GLN A 179 31.23 -8.49 -12.64
C GLN A 179 31.93 -9.86 -12.61
N GLU A 180 31.21 -10.90 -12.16
CA GLU A 180 31.71 -12.29 -12.20
C GLU A 180 32.05 -12.75 -13.61
N SER A 181 31.21 -12.43 -14.60
CA SER A 181 31.46 -12.77 -16.00
C SER A 181 32.76 -12.15 -16.49
N ILE A 182 33.04 -10.88 -16.16
CA ILE A 182 34.25 -10.18 -16.58
C ILE A 182 35.48 -10.81 -15.91
N TYR A 183 35.43 -11.08 -14.61
CA TYR A 183 36.54 -11.75 -13.91
C TYR A 183 36.80 -13.18 -14.37
N LYS A 184 35.80 -13.88 -14.92
CA LYS A 184 35.97 -15.22 -15.50
C LYS A 184 36.57 -15.15 -16.90
N SER A 185 36.32 -14.07 -17.65
CA SER A 185 36.74 -13.92 -19.05
C SER A 185 38.01 -13.09 -19.24
N THR A 186 38.63 -12.62 -18.15
CA THR A 186 39.82 -11.77 -18.18
C THR A 186 40.79 -12.16 -17.08
N ASP A 187 42.08 -11.88 -17.26
CA ASP A 187 43.11 -12.04 -16.22
C ASP A 187 43.14 -10.86 -15.22
N LEU A 188 42.04 -10.09 -15.14
CA LEU A 188 41.97 -8.95 -14.24
C LEU A 188 41.95 -9.42 -12.78
N PRO A 189 42.72 -8.78 -11.89
CA PRO A 189 42.69 -9.13 -10.48
C PRO A 189 41.29 -8.87 -9.92
N ARG A 190 40.76 -9.85 -9.18
CA ARG A 190 39.49 -9.67 -8.48
C ARG A 190 39.68 -8.59 -7.44
N GLN A 191 38.99 -7.46 -7.64
CA GLN A 191 38.86 -6.48 -6.59
C GLN A 191 37.97 -7.10 -5.51
N SER A 192 38.49 -7.17 -4.28
CA SER A 192 37.68 -7.53 -3.12
C SER A 192 36.54 -6.53 -3.00
N PRO A 193 35.32 -6.92 -2.58
CA PRO A 193 34.25 -5.99 -2.25
C PRO A 193 34.61 -5.24 -0.95
N VAL A 194 35.70 -4.49 -0.96
CA VAL A 194 36.09 -3.59 0.12
C VAL A 194 35.56 -2.23 -0.26
N TRP A 195 34.52 -1.81 0.46
CA TRP A 195 34.10 -0.42 0.47
C TRP A 195 34.58 0.22 1.78
N PRO A 196 35.16 1.43 1.75
CA PRO A 196 35.41 2.29 0.58
C PRO A 196 36.71 1.93 -0.19
N PRO A 197 36.85 2.35 -1.45
CA PRO A 197 38.10 2.21 -2.19
C PRO A 197 39.22 2.98 -1.49
N GLU A 198 40.40 2.38 -1.36
CA GLU A 198 41.59 3.14 -0.98
C GLU A 198 41.82 4.24 -2.03
N PRO A 199 42.13 5.48 -1.62
CA PRO A 199 42.48 6.52 -2.57
C PRO A 199 43.64 6.04 -3.43
N VAL A 200 43.56 6.30 -4.74
CA VAL A 200 44.64 6.02 -5.68
C VAL A 200 45.82 6.93 -5.33
N THR A 201 46.62 6.54 -4.34
CA THR A 201 47.92 7.13 -4.10
C THR A 201 48.84 6.60 -5.18
N GLY A 202 48.87 7.31 -6.31
CA GLY A 202 49.91 7.11 -7.31
C GLY A 202 51.27 7.27 -6.65
N GLN A 203 52.04 6.18 -6.57
CA GLN A 203 53.50 6.26 -6.64
C GLN A 203 53.87 6.97 -7.97
N ALA A 204 54.90 7.79 -8.14
CA ALA A 204 55.94 8.45 -7.33
C ALA A 204 56.62 9.47 -8.32
N PRO A 205 57.67 10.24 -7.97
CA PRO A 205 58.99 9.69 -8.31
C PRO A 205 60.15 10.05 -7.37
N ARG A 206 61.04 9.06 -7.24
CA ARG A 206 62.40 9.01 -6.66
C ARG A 206 62.54 9.05 -5.15
#